data_AF-A0A0F9P163-F1
#
_entry.id   AF-A0A0F9P163-F1
#
_cell.length_a   1.000
_cell.length_b   1.000
_cell.length_c   1.000
_cell.angle_alpha   90.00
_cell.angle_beta   90.00
_cell.angle_gamma   90.00
#
_symmetry.space_group_name_H-M   'P 1'
#
loop_
_entity.id
_entity.type
_entity.pdbx_description
1 polymer ?
#
loop_
_entity_poly.entity_id
_entity_poly.type
_entity_poly.pdbx_seq_one_letter_code
_entity_poly.pdbx_strand_id
1 'polypeptide(L)'
;MKKRNPKQVGSMLFDCVPQHGPCPNNCNQCYYNECFYAGHEPLIPEPRDVTGGIVRMNSGHDSNLEKPLVLETAKLYEDVFFNTSMENLDFPEPFVLTANASEEDTKGWFVPDVNPANLMFVRFRLSAKNIGNVMNFAASWAKDNIPVVLTLMRYRTLDDIPEGYYTSYENILHIKHNWLVPTKGLWDRIQSRSEFQNNRLIQTCGSYESSLCCDCGLCECYYRITKKRLEENGCYK
;
A
#
# COMPACT_ATOMS: atom_id res chain seq x y z
N MET A 1 10.41 -20.19 9.60
CA MET A 1 10.49 -18.73 9.76
C MET A 1 10.36 -18.07 8.40
N LYS A 2 9.36 -17.21 8.22
CA LYS A 2 9.23 -16.39 7.01
C LYS A 2 10.32 -15.32 7.07
N LYS A 3 11.29 -15.34 6.16
CA LYS A 3 12.43 -14.40 6.21
C LYS A 3 12.16 -13.08 5.49
N ARG A 4 11.40 -13.12 4.38
CA ARG A 4 11.15 -11.93 3.55
C ARG A 4 9.90 -12.11 2.69
N ASN A 5 9.15 -11.04 2.49
CA ASN A 5 8.01 -11.01 1.58
C ASN A 5 8.49 -11.24 0.13
N PRO A 6 7.95 -12.22 -0.62
CA PRO A 6 8.38 -12.50 -1.98
C PRO A 6 8.28 -11.30 -2.93
N LYS A 7 7.35 -10.36 -2.68
CA LYS A 7 7.22 -9.14 -3.48
C LYS A 7 8.42 -8.20 -3.34
N GLN A 8 9.21 -8.33 -2.27
CA GLN A 8 10.36 -7.47 -1.98
C GLN A 8 11.68 -8.01 -2.54
N VAL A 9 11.68 -9.18 -3.19
CA VAL A 9 12.89 -9.72 -3.83
C VAL A 9 13.42 -8.71 -4.85
N GLY A 10 14.72 -8.41 -4.78
CA GLY A 10 15.37 -7.43 -5.64
C GLY A 10 15.17 -5.95 -5.25
N SER A 11 14.36 -5.65 -4.23
CA SER A 11 14.15 -4.28 -3.75
C SER A 11 14.98 -3.97 -2.50
N MET A 12 15.14 -2.67 -2.18
CA MET A 12 15.69 -2.21 -0.90
C MET A 12 14.61 -2.02 0.18
N LEU A 13 13.41 -2.56 -0.03
CA LEU A 13 12.32 -2.53 0.95
C LEU A 13 12.35 -3.77 1.84
N PHE A 14 12.11 -3.53 3.12
CA PHE A 14 12.03 -4.56 4.16
C PHE A 14 10.75 -4.37 4.96
N ASP A 15 9.98 -5.43 5.10
CA ASP A 15 8.76 -5.39 5.90
C ASP A 15 9.09 -5.68 7.37
N CYS A 16 8.68 -4.79 8.28
CA CYS A 16 8.70 -5.00 9.72
C CYS A 16 7.27 -5.08 10.25
N VAL A 17 6.98 -6.06 11.09
CA VAL A 17 5.70 -6.29 11.76
C VAL A 17 6.01 -6.62 13.22
N PRO A 18 5.88 -5.66 14.16
CA PRO A 18 6.16 -5.92 15.56
C PRO A 18 5.00 -6.60 16.29
N GLN A 19 3.78 -6.48 15.78
CA GLN A 19 2.56 -6.94 16.44
C GLN A 19 2.39 -8.46 16.35
N HIS A 20 1.72 -9.01 17.37
CA HIS A 20 1.24 -10.39 17.39
C HIS A 20 -0.29 -10.42 17.25
N GLY A 21 -0.81 -11.54 16.74
CA GLY A 21 -2.25 -11.76 16.61
C GLY A 21 -2.87 -11.17 15.34
N PRO A 22 -4.14 -11.47 15.08
CA PRO A 22 -4.82 -11.03 13.86
C PRO A 22 -5.09 -9.52 13.91
N CYS A 23 -5.14 -8.91 12.72
CA CYS A 23 -5.57 -7.53 12.56
C CYS A 23 -7.03 -7.37 12.98
N PRO A 24 -7.35 -6.48 13.95
CA PRO A 24 -8.69 -6.30 14.49
C PRO A 24 -9.66 -5.68 13.49
N ASN A 25 -9.15 -5.02 12.44
CA ASN A 25 -10.01 -4.44 11.40
C ASN A 25 -10.73 -5.50 10.56
N ASN A 26 -10.26 -6.77 10.60
CA ASN A 26 -10.86 -7.95 9.98
C ASN A 26 -11.46 -7.71 8.58
N CYS A 27 -10.75 -6.95 7.74
CA CYS A 27 -11.21 -6.67 6.39
C CYS A 27 -11.23 -7.99 5.59
N ASN A 28 -12.26 -8.19 4.77
CA ASN A 28 -12.43 -9.38 3.92
C ASN A 28 -11.28 -9.61 2.90
N GLN A 29 -10.41 -8.61 2.70
CA GLN A 29 -9.24 -8.68 1.81
C GLN A 29 -7.93 -8.42 2.56
N CYS A 30 -7.90 -8.65 3.87
CA CYS A 30 -6.77 -8.31 4.71
C CYS A 30 -5.55 -9.18 4.38
N TYR A 31 -4.60 -8.62 3.63
CA TYR A 31 -3.33 -9.28 3.30
C TYR A 31 -2.58 -9.76 4.55
N TYR A 32 -2.70 -9.04 5.66
CA TYR A 32 -2.13 -9.43 6.93
C TYR A 32 -2.78 -10.69 7.51
N ASN A 33 -4.11 -10.74 7.54
CA ASN A 33 -4.84 -11.85 8.15
C ASN A 33 -4.73 -13.14 7.33
N GLU A 34 -4.64 -13.04 6.00
CA GLU A 34 -4.89 -14.19 5.13
C GLU A 34 -3.72 -14.62 4.24
N CYS A 35 -2.68 -13.80 4.12
CA CYS A 35 -1.59 -14.04 3.16
C CYS A 35 -0.23 -14.29 3.83
N PHE A 36 0.81 -13.57 3.38
CA PHE A 36 2.17 -13.77 3.84
C PHE A 36 2.31 -13.58 5.35
N TYR A 37 1.43 -12.83 6.03
CA TYR A 37 1.49 -12.64 7.48
C TYR A 37 0.45 -13.44 8.28
N ALA A 38 -0.29 -14.37 7.66
CA ALA A 38 -1.35 -15.16 8.31
C ALA A 38 -0.92 -16.06 9.49
N GLY A 39 0.38 -16.05 9.84
CA GLY A 39 0.87 -16.71 11.05
C GLY A 39 0.84 -15.80 12.28
N HIS A 40 0.67 -14.48 12.09
CA HIS A 40 0.59 -13.46 13.12
C HIS A 40 1.76 -13.43 14.12
N GLU A 41 2.88 -14.01 13.73
CA GLU A 41 4.12 -13.91 14.47
C GLU A 41 4.86 -12.64 14.05
N PRO A 42 5.49 -11.91 15.00
CA PRO A 42 6.32 -10.77 14.68
C PRO A 42 7.36 -11.09 13.61
N LEU A 43 7.51 -10.17 12.67
CA LEU A 43 8.54 -10.16 11.65
C LEU A 43 9.36 -8.90 11.85
N ILE A 44 10.37 -8.98 12.72
CA ILE A 44 11.28 -7.86 12.99
C ILE A 44 12.64 -8.22 12.35
N PRO A 45 13.03 -7.60 11.23
CA PRO A 45 14.33 -7.86 10.64
C PRO A 45 15.45 -7.31 11.53
N GLU A 46 16.58 -8.00 11.59
CA GLU A 46 17.75 -7.51 12.32
C GLU A 46 18.29 -6.21 11.66
N PRO A 47 18.64 -5.16 12.42
CA PRO A 47 19.13 -3.90 11.85
C PRO A 47 20.29 -4.07 10.86
N ARG A 48 21.21 -5.00 11.14
CA ARG A 48 22.35 -5.30 10.24
C ARG A 48 21.91 -5.84 8.87
N ASP A 49 20.78 -6.55 8.80
CA ASP A 49 20.30 -7.20 7.58
C ASP A 49 19.55 -6.22 6.66
N VAL A 50 19.24 -5.02 7.17
CA VAL A 50 18.51 -3.95 6.44
C VAL A 50 19.36 -2.71 6.21
N THR A 51 20.67 -2.78 6.47
CA THR A 51 21.61 -1.66 6.30
C THR A 51 21.49 -1.05 4.90
N GLY A 52 21.24 0.26 4.82
CA GLY A 52 21.04 0.99 3.55
C GLY A 52 19.70 0.74 2.85
N GLY A 53 18.81 -0.04 3.47
CA GLY A 53 17.44 -0.29 3.04
C GLY A 53 16.42 0.54 3.80
N ILE A 54 15.18 0.48 3.33
CA ILE A 54 14.05 1.20 3.90
C ILE A 54 13.08 0.20 4.54
N VAL A 55 12.79 0.40 5.83
CA VAL A 55 11.89 -0.47 6.59
C VAL A 55 10.46 0.08 6.58
N ARG A 56 9.54 -0.71 6.01
CA ARG A 56 8.10 -0.43 6.07
C ARG A 56 7.55 -1.00 7.37
N MET A 57 7.12 -0.10 8.25
CA MET A 57 6.57 -0.44 9.54
C MET A 57 5.12 -0.89 9.43
N ASN A 58 4.86 -2.03 10.07
CA ASN A 58 3.55 -2.68 10.15
C ASN A 58 2.95 -3.08 8.80
N SER A 59 3.77 -3.68 7.93
CA SER A 59 3.36 -4.07 6.58
C SER A 59 2.10 -4.95 6.56
N GLY A 60 1.10 -4.52 5.78
CA GLY A 60 -0.17 -5.22 5.62
C GLY A 60 -1.18 -4.95 6.75
N HIS A 61 -0.73 -4.33 7.85
CA HIS A 61 -1.52 -3.94 9.00
C HIS A 61 -1.55 -2.40 9.11
N ASP A 62 -2.32 -1.81 10.03
CA ASP A 62 -2.34 -0.35 10.23
C ASP A 62 -1.35 0.09 11.31
N SER A 63 -0.41 0.98 11.01
CA SER A 63 0.58 1.50 11.97
C SER A 63 -0.03 2.28 13.15
N ASN A 64 -1.32 2.65 13.11
CA ASN A 64 -2.01 3.25 14.26
C ASN A 64 -2.45 2.20 15.30
N LEU A 65 -2.53 0.93 14.93
CA LEU A 65 -2.84 -0.15 15.86
C LEU A 65 -1.57 -0.50 16.65
N GLU A 66 -1.67 -0.47 17.99
CA GLU A 66 -0.52 -0.56 18.90
C GLU A 66 0.61 0.43 18.55
N LYS A 67 0.23 1.65 18.16
CA LYS A 67 1.16 2.71 17.73
C LYS A 67 2.40 2.87 18.63
N PRO A 68 2.31 2.85 19.98
CA PRO A 68 3.50 2.93 20.82
C PRO A 68 4.54 1.83 20.55
N LEU A 69 4.11 0.58 20.36
CA LEU A 69 4.98 -0.55 20.02
C LEU A 69 5.60 -0.37 18.64
N VAL A 70 4.79 0.07 17.67
CA VAL A 70 5.24 0.32 16.29
C VAL A 70 6.30 1.42 16.26
N LEU A 71 6.07 2.53 16.96
CA LEU A 71 7.02 3.64 17.05
C LEU A 71 8.30 3.25 17.81
N GLU A 72 8.20 2.48 18.89
CA GLU A 72 9.38 2.02 19.61
C GLU A 72 10.24 1.09 18.75
N THR A 73 9.62 0.17 18.02
CA THR A 73 10.34 -0.74 17.11
C THR A 73 10.99 0.03 15.95
N ALA A 74 10.35 1.10 15.46
CA ALA A 74 10.87 1.90 14.36
C ALA A 74 12.23 2.54 14.68
N LYS A 75 12.50 2.85 15.95
CA LYS A 75 13.77 3.44 16.42
C LYS A 75 15.00 2.55 16.18
N LEU A 76 14.79 1.27 15.86
CA LEU A 76 15.87 0.33 15.53
C LEU A 76 16.51 0.59 14.16
N TYR A 77 15.87 1.39 13.31
CA TYR A 77 16.26 1.57 11.92
C TYR A 77 16.39 3.05 11.57
N GLU A 78 17.32 3.36 10.67
CA GLU A 78 17.58 4.72 10.19
C GLU A 78 16.52 5.20 9.20
N ASP A 79 16.20 4.35 8.21
CA ASP A 79 15.25 4.67 7.15
C ASP A 79 13.96 3.87 7.35
N VAL A 80 12.89 4.55 7.77
CA VAL A 80 11.59 3.94 8.03
C VAL A 80 10.44 4.74 7.44
N PHE A 81 9.37 4.05 7.08
CA PHE A 81 8.08 4.70 6.85
C PHE A 81 6.92 3.86 7.37
N PHE A 82 5.81 4.54 7.63
CA PHE A 82 4.59 3.94 8.17
C PHE A 82 3.52 3.77 7.10
N ASN A 83 2.54 2.91 7.35
CA ASN A 83 1.35 2.84 6.52
C ASN A 83 0.10 2.84 7.37
N THR A 84 -0.87 3.68 7.00
CA THR A 84 -2.14 3.75 7.70
C THR A 84 -3.31 3.84 6.72
N SER A 85 -4.47 3.54 7.24
CA SER A 85 -5.79 3.66 6.66
C SER A 85 -6.77 4.35 7.62
N MET A 86 -6.25 4.90 8.73
CA MET A 86 -6.98 5.62 9.77
C MET A 86 -6.64 7.10 9.74
N GLU A 87 -7.52 7.93 10.32
CA GLU A 87 -7.41 9.40 10.30
C GLU A 87 -6.32 9.96 11.22
N ASN A 88 -5.74 9.14 12.10
CA ASN A 88 -4.64 9.56 12.96
C ASN A 88 -3.32 9.60 12.16
N LEU A 89 -3.03 10.75 11.55
CA LEU A 89 -1.88 10.94 10.66
C LEU A 89 -0.60 11.42 11.36
N ASP A 90 -0.57 11.44 12.69
CA ASP A 90 0.58 11.92 13.48
C ASP A 90 1.70 10.88 13.50
N PHE A 91 2.58 10.88 12.50
CA PHE A 91 3.76 10.01 12.44
C PHE A 91 5.03 10.85 12.45
N PRO A 92 6.10 10.39 13.11
CA PRO A 92 7.38 11.12 13.13
C PRO A 92 8.15 11.02 11.80
N GLU A 93 7.92 9.95 11.05
CA GLU A 93 8.64 9.62 9.80
C GLU A 93 7.66 9.61 8.62
N PRO A 94 8.12 9.49 7.37
CA PRO A 94 7.25 9.43 6.21
C PRO A 94 6.18 8.34 6.34
N PHE A 95 5.02 8.55 5.72
CA PHE A 95 3.96 7.55 5.73
C PHE A 95 3.13 7.51 4.45
N VAL A 96 2.46 6.37 4.25
CA VAL A 96 1.50 6.13 3.18
C VAL A 96 0.09 6.08 3.75
N LEU A 97 -0.83 6.84 3.17
CA LEU A 97 -2.25 6.82 3.52
C LEU A 97 -3.03 5.94 2.52
N THR A 98 -3.77 4.95 3.00
CA THR A 98 -4.76 4.24 2.18
C THR A 98 -6.12 4.89 2.35
N ALA A 99 -6.49 5.75 1.40
CA ALA A 99 -7.67 6.60 1.53
C ALA A 99 -9.00 5.84 1.38
N ASN A 100 -9.01 4.60 0.86
CA ASN A 100 -10.20 3.77 0.73
C ASN A 100 -10.01 2.37 1.34
N ALA A 101 -9.80 2.32 2.66
CA ALA A 101 -9.64 1.07 3.41
C ALA A 101 -10.77 0.06 3.10
N SER A 102 -12.01 0.58 3.07
CA SER A 102 -13.21 -0.10 2.61
C SER A 102 -13.43 0.21 1.14
N GLU A 103 -12.96 -0.70 0.27
CA GLU A 103 -13.09 -0.59 -1.19
C GLU A 103 -14.52 -0.25 -1.64
N GLU A 104 -15.49 -0.84 -0.95
CA GLU A 104 -16.91 -0.87 -1.26
C GLU A 104 -17.72 0.28 -0.65
N ASP A 105 -17.19 0.94 0.39
CA ASP A 105 -17.89 2.00 1.09
C ASP A 105 -17.22 3.36 0.86
N THR A 106 -17.72 4.07 -0.14
CA THR A 106 -17.28 5.43 -0.47
C THR A 106 -17.48 6.44 0.66
N LYS A 107 -18.38 6.17 1.62
CA LYS A 107 -18.59 7.08 2.77
C LYS A 107 -17.42 7.03 3.76
N GLY A 108 -16.66 5.94 3.75
CA GLY A 108 -15.46 5.77 4.56
C GLY A 108 -14.18 6.24 3.88
N TRP A 109 -14.26 6.93 2.73
CA TRP A 109 -13.08 7.43 2.05
C TRP A 109 -12.60 8.71 2.70
N PHE A 110 -11.33 8.74 3.06
CA PHE A 110 -10.77 9.79 3.90
C PHE A 110 -9.90 10.76 3.09
N VAL A 111 -10.16 12.05 3.28
CA VAL A 111 -9.35 13.16 2.79
C VAL A 111 -9.13 14.10 3.98
N PRO A 112 -7.88 14.30 4.44
CA PRO A 112 -7.59 15.22 5.54
C PRO A 112 -7.79 16.67 5.09
N ASP A 113 -8.19 17.54 6.01
CA ASP A 113 -8.32 18.98 5.74
C ASP A 113 -6.96 19.63 5.41
N VAL A 114 -5.88 19.12 6.02
CA VAL A 114 -4.51 19.58 5.81
C VAL A 114 -3.62 18.38 5.55
N ASN A 115 -2.87 18.44 4.44
CA ASN A 115 -1.96 17.38 4.04
C ASN A 115 -0.68 17.40 4.88
N PRO A 116 -0.34 16.32 5.60
CA PRO A 116 0.88 16.29 6.41
C PRO A 116 2.14 16.38 5.54
N ALA A 117 3.14 17.13 6.01
CA ALA A 117 4.39 17.35 5.26
C ALA A 117 5.17 16.05 5.00
N ASN A 118 4.98 15.02 5.84
CA ASN A 118 5.58 13.70 5.74
C ASN A 118 4.70 12.66 5.01
N LEU A 119 3.58 13.06 4.41
CA LEU A 119 2.80 12.17 3.54
C LEU A 119 3.59 11.88 2.26
N MET A 120 3.91 10.60 2.01
CA MET A 120 4.65 10.15 0.83
C MET A 120 3.78 10.16 -0.42
N PHE A 121 2.64 9.45 -0.33
CA PHE A 121 1.64 9.32 -1.38
C PHE A 121 0.36 8.75 -0.78
N VAL A 122 -0.74 8.91 -1.52
CA VAL A 122 -2.02 8.28 -1.20
C VAL A 122 -2.18 7.00 -2.00
N ARG A 123 -2.55 5.92 -1.34
CA ARG A 123 -2.86 4.63 -1.95
C ARG A 123 -4.37 4.46 -2.08
N PHE A 124 -4.82 4.02 -3.25
CA PHE A 124 -6.18 3.52 -3.45
C PHE A 124 -6.18 2.03 -3.80
N ARG A 125 -7.07 1.27 -3.17
CA ARG A 125 -7.48 -0.09 -3.56
C ARG A 125 -8.43 0.01 -4.74
N LEU A 126 -8.05 -0.53 -5.89
CA LEU A 126 -8.77 -0.39 -7.14
C LEU A 126 -9.31 -1.74 -7.61
N SER A 127 -10.58 -1.77 -7.99
CA SER A 127 -11.26 -2.92 -8.57
C SER A 127 -12.08 -2.53 -9.78
N ALA A 128 -12.63 -3.53 -10.47
CA ALA A 128 -13.53 -3.30 -11.59
C ALA A 128 -14.79 -2.50 -11.21
N LYS A 129 -15.22 -2.60 -9.94
CA LYS A 129 -16.42 -1.93 -9.42
C LYS A 129 -16.20 -0.45 -9.15
N ASN A 130 -15.06 -0.10 -8.56
CA ASN A 130 -14.85 1.24 -8.01
C ASN A 130 -14.00 2.17 -8.89
N ILE A 131 -13.63 1.77 -10.12
CA ILE A 131 -12.74 2.54 -11.01
C ILE A 131 -13.18 4.00 -11.13
N GLY A 132 -14.45 4.28 -11.40
CA GLY A 132 -14.93 5.65 -11.60
C GLY A 132 -14.67 6.54 -10.37
N ASN A 133 -15.01 6.05 -9.19
CA ASN A 133 -14.81 6.78 -7.94
C ASN A 133 -13.31 6.95 -7.65
N VAL A 134 -12.53 5.87 -7.73
CA VAL A 134 -11.08 5.93 -7.44
C VAL A 134 -10.39 6.92 -8.37
N MET A 135 -10.71 6.93 -9.66
CA MET A 135 -10.07 7.86 -10.61
C MET A 135 -10.44 9.32 -10.34
N ASN A 136 -11.68 9.61 -9.95
CA ASN A 136 -12.10 10.96 -9.57
C ASN A 136 -11.35 11.46 -8.33
N PHE A 137 -11.27 10.62 -7.28
CA PHE A 137 -10.54 10.96 -6.06
C PHE A 137 -9.03 11.06 -6.31
N ALA A 138 -8.45 10.13 -7.06
CA ALA A 138 -7.04 10.16 -7.44
C ALA A 138 -6.69 11.45 -8.20
N ALA A 139 -7.54 11.88 -9.14
CA ALA A 139 -7.36 13.14 -9.85
C ALA A 139 -7.47 14.35 -8.92
N SER A 140 -8.32 14.32 -7.90
CA SER A 140 -8.40 15.38 -6.89
C SER A 140 -7.11 15.49 -6.07
N TRP A 141 -6.63 14.37 -5.51
CA TRP A 141 -5.36 14.34 -4.77
C TRP A 141 -4.17 14.81 -5.62
N ALA A 142 -4.12 14.39 -6.88
CA ALA A 142 -3.05 14.78 -7.78
C ALA A 142 -3.09 16.28 -8.15
N LYS A 143 -4.26 16.95 -8.12
CA LYS A 143 -4.34 18.42 -8.28
C LYS A 143 -3.65 19.16 -7.14
N ASP A 144 -3.61 18.56 -5.95
CA ASP A 144 -2.90 19.08 -4.78
C ASP A 144 -1.41 18.70 -4.79
N ASN A 145 -0.88 18.23 -5.93
CA ASN A 145 0.49 17.72 -6.11
C ASN A 145 0.83 16.54 -5.19
N ILE A 146 -0.17 15.74 -4.80
CA ILE A 146 0.04 14.55 -3.99
C ILE A 146 0.07 13.32 -4.90
N PRO A 147 1.16 12.54 -4.88
CA PRO A 147 1.22 11.32 -5.67
C PRO A 147 0.17 10.31 -5.23
N VAL A 148 -0.36 9.57 -6.19
CA VAL A 148 -1.39 8.56 -5.99
C VAL A 148 -0.93 7.21 -6.55
N VAL A 149 -0.99 6.18 -5.72
CA VAL A 149 -0.63 4.81 -6.08
C VAL A 149 -1.86 3.90 -6.04
N LEU A 150 -2.23 3.39 -7.20
CA LEU A 150 -3.35 2.47 -7.38
C LEU A 150 -2.89 1.03 -7.16
N THR A 151 -3.48 0.33 -6.20
CA THR A 151 -3.24 -1.09 -5.96
C THR A 151 -4.44 -1.87 -6.46
N LEU A 152 -4.26 -2.63 -7.54
CA LEU A 152 -5.35 -3.45 -8.07
C LEU A 152 -5.61 -4.64 -7.15
N MET A 153 -6.88 -4.83 -6.80
CA MET A 153 -7.32 -5.86 -5.87
C MET A 153 -7.33 -7.24 -6.52
N ARG A 154 -7.03 -8.25 -5.69
CA ARG A 154 -7.08 -9.68 -6.03
C ARG A 154 -7.99 -10.35 -5.00
N TYR A 155 -8.71 -11.37 -5.44
CA TYR A 155 -9.75 -12.00 -4.63
C TYR A 155 -9.49 -13.51 -4.53
N ARG A 156 -10.03 -14.13 -3.48
CA ARG A 156 -9.92 -15.57 -3.24
C ARG A 156 -11.10 -16.33 -3.84
N THR A 157 -12.28 -15.73 -3.77
CA THR A 157 -13.53 -16.32 -4.23
C THR A 157 -14.26 -15.33 -5.14
N LEU A 158 -15.16 -15.86 -5.97
CA LEU A 158 -16.05 -15.03 -6.77
C LEU A 158 -17.05 -14.27 -5.89
N ASP A 159 -17.37 -14.79 -4.69
CA ASP A 159 -18.34 -14.18 -3.77
C ASP A 159 -17.89 -12.78 -3.29
N ASP A 160 -16.59 -12.51 -3.30
CA ASP A 160 -16.03 -11.20 -2.96
C ASP A 160 -16.10 -10.19 -4.12
N ILE A 161 -16.53 -10.62 -5.31
CA ILE A 161 -16.63 -9.82 -6.53
C ILE A 161 -18.13 -9.69 -6.86
N PRO A 162 -18.65 -8.49 -7.19
CA PRO A 162 -20.03 -8.41 -7.66
C PRO A 162 -20.15 -9.08 -9.04
N GLU A 163 -21.23 -9.85 -9.24
CA GLU A 163 -21.46 -10.71 -10.42
C GLU A 163 -21.20 -10.02 -11.77
N GLY A 164 -21.60 -8.74 -11.90
CA GLY A 164 -21.39 -7.94 -13.10
C GLY A 164 -19.92 -7.69 -13.48
N TYR A 165 -18.97 -8.06 -12.62
CA TYR A 165 -17.53 -7.84 -12.82
C TYR A 165 -16.69 -9.12 -12.90
N TYR A 166 -17.29 -10.32 -12.86
CA TYR A 166 -16.54 -11.58 -12.90
C TYR A 166 -15.57 -11.67 -14.09
N THR A 167 -15.98 -11.21 -15.27
CA THR A 167 -15.15 -11.23 -16.49
C THR A 167 -13.95 -10.28 -16.44
N SER A 168 -13.90 -9.39 -15.46
CA SER A 168 -12.74 -8.51 -15.24
C SER A 168 -11.59 -9.22 -14.53
N TYR A 169 -11.83 -10.45 -14.04
CA TYR A 169 -10.87 -11.25 -13.29
C TYR A 169 -10.65 -12.62 -13.92
N GLU A 170 -9.42 -13.11 -13.85
CA GLU A 170 -9.05 -14.46 -14.26
C GLU A 170 -8.47 -15.24 -13.09
N ASN A 171 -8.75 -16.54 -13.05
CA ASN A 171 -8.26 -17.40 -11.99
C ASN A 171 -6.85 -17.90 -12.32
N ILE A 172 -5.87 -17.50 -11.50
CA ILE A 172 -4.48 -17.93 -11.61
C ILE A 172 -4.09 -18.73 -10.37
N LEU A 173 -3.55 -19.93 -10.60
CA LEU A 173 -2.94 -20.74 -9.55
C LEU A 173 -1.57 -20.15 -9.17
N HIS A 174 -1.46 -19.60 -7.95
CA HIS A 174 -0.21 -19.11 -7.40
C HIS A 174 0.36 -20.07 -6.34
N ILE A 175 1.22 -20.99 -6.80
CA ILE A 175 1.96 -22.02 -6.03
C ILE A 175 1.06 -23.01 -5.26
N LYS A 176 0.24 -22.54 -4.30
CA LYS A 176 -0.64 -23.37 -3.47
C LYS A 176 -2.09 -22.89 -3.44
N HIS A 177 -2.39 -21.73 -3.99
CA HIS A 177 -3.72 -21.16 -3.93
C HIS A 177 -4.11 -20.48 -5.23
N ASN A 178 -5.39 -20.62 -5.57
CA ASN A 178 -6.02 -19.86 -6.64
C ASN A 178 -6.25 -18.42 -6.18
N TRP A 179 -6.04 -17.50 -7.12
CA TRP A 179 -6.31 -16.08 -6.97
C TRP A 179 -7.05 -15.60 -8.21
N LEU A 180 -8.12 -14.85 -7.98
CA LEU A 180 -8.79 -14.07 -9.01
C LEU A 180 -8.01 -12.76 -9.17
N VAL A 181 -7.29 -12.65 -10.28
CA VAL A 181 -6.44 -11.48 -10.57
C VAL A 181 -7.05 -10.64 -11.69
N PRO A 182 -6.79 -9.32 -11.71
CA PRO A 182 -7.18 -8.46 -12.81
C PRO A 182 -6.71 -8.98 -14.17
N THR A 183 -7.64 -9.11 -15.11
CA THR A 183 -7.32 -9.44 -16.50
C THR A 183 -6.56 -8.29 -17.18
N LYS A 184 -5.86 -8.59 -18.28
CA LYS A 184 -5.28 -7.55 -19.14
C LYS A 184 -6.31 -6.51 -19.58
N GLY A 185 -7.54 -6.94 -19.91
CA GLY A 185 -8.61 -6.01 -20.30
C GLY A 185 -8.99 -5.01 -19.20
N LEU A 186 -8.96 -5.43 -17.93
CA LEU A 186 -9.15 -4.51 -16.81
C LEU A 186 -7.97 -3.53 -16.68
N TRP A 187 -6.73 -4.01 -16.85
CA TRP A 187 -5.54 -3.14 -16.88
C TRP A 187 -5.61 -2.09 -17.99
N ASP A 188 -5.90 -2.51 -19.22
CA ASP A 188 -6.03 -1.62 -20.38
C ASP A 188 -7.15 -0.59 -20.18
N ARG A 189 -8.27 -0.99 -19.55
CA ARG A 189 -9.36 -0.08 -19.19
C ARG A 189 -8.95 0.98 -18.18
N ILE A 190 -8.07 0.66 -17.23
CA ILE A 190 -7.56 1.62 -16.24
C ILE A 190 -6.57 2.57 -16.92
N GLN A 191 -5.62 2.02 -17.69
CA GLN A 191 -4.58 2.80 -18.37
C GLN A 191 -5.11 3.68 -19.50
N SER A 192 -6.27 3.36 -20.08
CA SER A 192 -6.93 4.19 -21.10
C SER A 192 -7.72 5.36 -20.53
N ARG A 193 -7.84 5.50 -19.20
CA ARG A 193 -8.55 6.64 -18.61
C ARG A 193 -7.72 7.92 -18.73
N SER A 194 -8.39 9.00 -19.12
CA SER A 194 -7.75 10.31 -19.31
C SER A 194 -7.05 10.84 -18.05
N GLU A 195 -7.62 10.54 -16.90
CA GLU A 195 -7.13 10.88 -15.57
C GLU A 195 -5.80 10.18 -15.27
N PHE A 196 -5.60 8.99 -15.83
CA PHE A 196 -4.35 8.23 -15.73
C PHE A 196 -3.33 8.70 -16.77
N GLN A 197 -3.72 8.75 -18.05
CA GLN A 197 -2.81 9.07 -19.16
C GLN A 197 -2.21 10.46 -19.06
N ASN A 198 -2.98 11.43 -18.59
CA ASN A 198 -2.57 12.82 -18.55
C ASN A 198 -1.97 13.24 -17.20
N ASN A 199 -1.78 12.30 -16.28
CA ASN A 199 -1.33 12.62 -14.92
C ASN A 199 -0.22 11.70 -14.43
N ARG A 200 1.02 12.19 -14.53
CA ARG A 200 2.23 11.50 -14.06
C ARG A 200 2.24 11.18 -12.56
N LEU A 201 1.39 11.83 -11.76
CA LEU A 201 1.29 11.59 -10.32
C LEU A 201 0.42 10.38 -9.99
N ILE A 202 -0.33 9.83 -10.95
CA ILE A 202 -1.17 8.64 -10.75
C ILE A 202 -0.44 7.44 -11.36
N GLN A 203 -0.10 6.46 -10.53
CA GLN A 203 0.69 5.29 -10.92
C GLN A 203 0.12 4.01 -10.32
N THR A 204 0.46 2.85 -10.88
CA THR A 204 0.01 1.54 -10.35
C THR A 204 1.10 0.85 -9.54
N CYS A 205 0.72 0.23 -8.42
CA CYS A 205 1.59 -0.66 -7.66
C CYS A 205 1.76 -1.98 -8.42
N GLY A 206 2.88 -2.10 -9.13
CA GLY A 206 3.15 -3.19 -10.07
C GLY A 206 2.60 -2.89 -11.47
N SER A 207 2.78 -3.85 -12.36
CA SER A 207 2.26 -3.86 -13.73
C SER A 207 1.45 -5.15 -13.98
N TYR A 208 0.94 -5.29 -15.19
CA TYR A 208 0.33 -6.54 -15.63
C TYR A 208 1.35 -7.70 -15.62
N GLU A 209 2.59 -7.41 -16.00
CA GLU A 209 3.69 -8.37 -16.14
C GLU A 209 4.38 -8.69 -14.81
N SER A 210 4.39 -7.77 -13.84
CA SER A 210 5.09 -7.96 -12.58
C SER A 210 4.38 -7.36 -11.37
N SER A 211 4.51 -8.07 -10.25
CA SER A 211 4.07 -7.58 -8.93
C SER A 211 5.22 -7.38 -7.94
N LEU A 212 6.47 -7.42 -8.42
CA LEU A 212 7.66 -7.19 -7.61
C LEU A 212 7.86 -5.70 -7.33
N CYS A 213 8.27 -5.37 -6.12
CA CYS A 213 8.50 -4.00 -5.68
C CYS A 213 9.69 -3.35 -6.38
N CYS A 214 10.70 -4.13 -6.79
CA CYS A 214 11.84 -3.63 -7.56
C CYS A 214 11.44 -3.12 -8.95
N ASP A 215 10.37 -3.67 -9.53
CA ASP A 215 9.97 -3.32 -10.89
C ASP A 215 9.14 -2.04 -10.92
N CYS A 216 8.29 -1.81 -9.90
CA CYS A 216 7.55 -0.55 -9.80
C CYS A 216 8.32 0.57 -9.09
N GLY A 217 9.18 0.24 -8.11
CA GLY A 217 10.05 1.20 -7.40
C GLY A 217 9.33 2.28 -6.58
N LEU A 218 7.99 2.28 -6.53
CA LEU A 218 7.22 3.45 -6.07
C LEU A 218 7.44 3.80 -4.60
N CYS A 219 7.44 2.81 -3.70
CA CYS A 219 7.62 3.08 -2.27
C CYS A 219 9.01 3.65 -1.98
N GLU A 220 10.05 3.12 -2.62
CA GLU A 220 11.42 3.61 -2.47
C GLU A 220 11.57 5.02 -3.08
N CYS A 221 11.05 5.23 -4.30
CA CYS A 221 11.09 6.52 -4.98
C CYS A 221 10.42 7.62 -4.14
N TYR A 222 9.17 7.40 -3.72
CA TYR A 222 8.44 8.40 -2.94
C TYR A 222 8.99 8.59 -1.53
N TYR A 223 9.60 7.55 -0.93
CA TYR A 223 10.29 7.71 0.35
C TYR A 223 11.45 8.69 0.21
N ARG A 224 12.34 8.47 -0.77
CA ARG A 224 13.51 9.34 -1.01
C ARG A 224 13.11 10.77 -1.37
N ILE A 225 12.07 10.95 -2.19
CA ILE A 225 11.51 12.28 -2.50
C ILE A 225 11.00 12.96 -1.24
N THR A 226 10.29 12.24 -0.38
CA THR A 226 9.71 12.78 0.85
C THR A 226 10.78 13.15 1.87
N LYS A 227 11.79 12.29 2.08
CA LYS A 227 12.94 12.59 2.95
C LYS A 227 13.64 13.86 2.51
N LYS A 228 14.00 13.98 1.23
CA LYS A 228 14.61 15.19 0.67
C LYS A 228 13.75 16.43 0.90
N ARG A 229 12.43 16.34 0.67
CA ARG A 229 11.48 17.45 0.93
C ARG A 229 11.48 17.87 2.41
N LEU A 230 11.52 16.91 3.34
CA LEU A 230 11.51 17.19 4.77
C LEU A 230 12.85 17.80 5.24
N GLU A 231 13.97 17.37 4.67
CA GLU A 231 15.31 17.95 4.89
C GLU A 231 15.38 19.41 4.40
N GLU A 232 14.93 19.68 3.17
CA GLU A 232 14.94 21.03 2.58
C GLU A 232 14.06 22.03 3.35
N ASN A 233 12.97 21.56 3.96
CA ASN A 233 12.05 22.38 4.76
C ASN A 233 12.48 22.53 6.23
N GLY A 234 13.61 21.96 6.64
CA GLY A 234 14.08 22.02 8.03
C GLY A 234 13.21 21.23 9.01
N CYS A 235 12.42 20.27 8.52
CA CYS A 235 11.57 19.40 9.32
C CYS A 235 12.33 18.19 9.89
N TYR A 236 13.53 17.89 9.39
CA TYR A 236 14.51 17.01 10.05
C TYR A 236 15.61 17.86 10.71
N LYS A 237 15.87 17.60 11.99
CA LYS A 237 17.08 18.03 12.70
C LYS A 237 17.65 16.84 13.45
#